data_AF-A0A524DC09-F1
#
_entry.id   AF-A0A524DC09-F1
#
_cell.length_a   1.000
_cell.length_b   1.000
_cell.length_c   1.000
_cell.angle_alpha   90.00
_cell.angle_beta   90.00
_cell.angle_gamma   90.00
#
_symmetry.space_group_name_H-M   'P 1'
#
loop_
_entity.id
_entity.type
_entity.pdbx_description
1 polymer ?
#
loop_
_entity_poly.entity_id
_entity_poly.type
_entity_poly.pdbx_seq_one_letter_code
_entity_poly.pdbx_strand_id
1 'polypeptide(L)'
;MFLIIRQLSLPEKKMMIFIIYNLVIDIGIFLDTGFYVGLCHPKDKFASQCKTIFKKLSKGIYGLLYTSFLIISEASTLLAVRTSNNERVLNLLSKYLWGDRKIATILPYQQSLEKEIWNLFKKVNTIDLKFEKPMSFVDISSVIFCQHHQIENIVSFDSHFDKFLNRIYE
;
A
#
# COMPACT_ATOMS: atom_id res chain seq x y z
N MET A 1 15.35 -18.96 -20.60
CA MET A 1 14.88 -17.61 -21.00
C MET A 1 15.99 -16.72 -21.55
N PHE A 2 17.07 -16.46 -20.79
CA PHE A 2 18.20 -15.61 -21.23
C PHE A 2 18.90 -16.03 -22.55
N LEU A 3 18.94 -17.34 -22.86
CA LEU A 3 19.55 -17.85 -24.09
C LEU A 3 18.73 -17.54 -25.35
N ILE A 4 17.40 -17.43 -25.24
CA ILE A 4 16.50 -17.15 -26.37
C ILE A 4 16.58 -15.67 -26.76
N ILE A 5 16.70 -14.78 -25.76
CA ILE A 5 16.78 -13.33 -26.00
C ILE A 5 17.98 -12.96 -26.88
N ARG A 6 19.11 -13.68 -26.75
CA ARG A 6 20.34 -13.35 -27.49
C ARG A 6 20.20 -13.49 -29.00
N GLN A 7 19.37 -14.42 -29.48
CA GLN A 7 19.19 -14.72 -30.90
C GLN A 7 18.18 -13.80 -31.61
N LEU A 8 17.45 -12.96 -30.87
CA LEU A 8 16.46 -12.05 -31.43
C LEU A 8 17.08 -10.81 -32.09
N SER A 9 16.39 -10.28 -33.10
CA SER A 9 16.71 -8.98 -33.69
C SER A 9 16.46 -7.85 -32.68
N LEU A 10 17.06 -6.68 -32.92
CA LEU A 10 16.92 -5.51 -32.02
C LEU A 10 15.46 -5.07 -31.76
N PRO A 11 14.56 -5.02 -32.76
CA PRO A 11 13.15 -4.73 -32.54
C PRO A 11 12.46 -5.77 -31.66
N GLU A 12 12.73 -7.05 -31.90
CA GLU A 12 12.17 -8.16 -31.13
C GLU A 12 12.70 -8.17 -29.69
N LYS A 13 13.98 -7.82 -29.47
CA LYS A 13 14.53 -7.63 -28.12
C LYS A 13 13.83 -6.51 -27.38
N LYS A 14 13.59 -5.36 -28.02
CA LYS A 14 12.85 -4.26 -27.39
C LYS A 14 11.42 -4.64 -27.07
N MET A 15 10.74 -5.32 -27.99
CA MET A 15 9.38 -5.81 -27.79
C MET A 15 9.32 -6.87 -26.70
N MET A 16 10.31 -7.78 -26.63
CA MET A 16 10.34 -8.81 -25.61
C MET A 16 10.77 -8.27 -24.24
N ILE A 17 11.65 -7.28 -24.17
CA ILE A 17 11.93 -6.52 -22.94
C ILE A 17 10.68 -5.77 -22.49
N PHE A 18 9.96 -5.13 -23.40
CA PHE A 18 8.69 -4.46 -23.10
C PHE A 18 7.65 -5.47 -22.60
N ILE A 19 7.51 -6.62 -23.26
CA ILE A 19 6.60 -7.71 -22.86
C ILE A 19 7.01 -8.27 -21.50
N ILE A 20 8.30 -8.52 -21.24
CA ILE A 20 8.80 -8.96 -19.93
C ILE A 20 8.56 -7.88 -18.87
N TYR A 21 8.81 -6.60 -19.16
CA TYR A 21 8.50 -5.51 -18.24
C TYR A 21 7.00 -5.43 -17.92
N ASN A 22 6.13 -5.66 -18.90
CA ASN A 22 4.67 -5.67 -18.70
C ASN A 22 4.16 -6.98 -18.07
N LEU A 23 4.81 -8.13 -18.30
CA LEU A 23 4.54 -9.42 -17.66
C LEU A 23 5.10 -9.52 -16.25
N VAL A 24 6.10 -8.68 -15.93
CA VAL A 24 6.69 -8.48 -14.59
C VAL A 24 6.12 -7.19 -13.99
N ILE A 25 4.92 -6.77 -14.40
CA ILE A 25 4.08 -6.01 -13.47
C ILE A 25 3.58 -7.05 -12.47
N ASP A 26 4.35 -7.21 -11.40
CA ASP A 26 3.85 -7.92 -10.22
C ASP A 26 2.56 -7.21 -9.81
N ILE A 27 1.42 -7.86 -10.07
CA ILE A 27 0.12 -7.41 -9.56
C ILE A 27 0.33 -7.19 -8.05
N GLY A 28 0.24 -5.93 -7.64
CA GLY A 28 0.56 -5.50 -6.30
C GLY A 28 -0.67 -4.93 -5.61
N ILE A 29 -0.71 -5.06 -4.29
CA ILE A 29 -1.68 -4.36 -3.45
C ILE A 29 -0.93 -3.54 -2.41
N PHE A 30 -1.35 -2.30 -2.22
CA PHE A 30 -0.89 -1.47 -1.12
C PHE A 30 -1.76 -1.66 0.13
N LEU A 31 -1.14 -1.78 1.30
CA LEU A 31 -1.82 -1.94 2.59
C LEU A 31 -1.81 -0.61 3.35
N ASP A 32 -3.00 -0.10 3.61
CA ASP A 32 -3.24 1.15 4.33
C ASP A 32 -3.19 0.97 5.86
N THR A 33 -3.10 2.08 6.58
CA THR A 33 -3.09 2.20 8.03
C THR A 33 -4.29 1.49 8.66
N GLY A 34 -5.49 1.71 8.12
CA GLY A 34 -6.72 1.11 8.65
C GLY A 34 -6.69 -0.42 8.66
N PHE A 35 -6.04 -1.04 7.68
CA PHE A 35 -5.89 -2.49 7.61
C PHE A 35 -5.05 -3.03 8.78
N TYR A 36 -3.87 -2.45 9.03
CA TYR A 36 -3.01 -2.84 10.15
C TYR A 36 -3.68 -2.63 11.51
N VAL A 37 -4.39 -1.50 11.67
CA VAL A 37 -5.12 -1.21 12.90
C VAL A 37 -6.18 -2.27 13.16
N GLY A 38 -7.03 -2.57 12.17
CA GLY A 38 -8.07 -3.59 12.30
C GLY A 38 -7.51 -5.00 12.50
N LEU A 39 -6.39 -5.33 11.86
CA LEU A 39 -5.75 -6.64 12.00
C LEU A 39 -5.15 -6.85 13.40
N CYS A 40 -4.62 -5.79 14.02
CA CYS A 40 -3.94 -5.88 15.31
C CYS A 40 -4.84 -5.58 16.52
N HIS A 41 -5.86 -4.73 16.37
CA HIS A 41 -6.73 -4.31 17.46
C HIS A 41 -8.06 -5.08 17.45
N PRO A 42 -8.29 -6.05 18.37
CA PRO A 42 -9.46 -6.92 18.29
C PRO A 42 -10.82 -6.22 18.47
N LYS A 43 -10.82 -5.00 19.04
CA LYS A 43 -12.02 -4.18 19.26
C LYS A 43 -12.23 -3.13 18.16
N ASP A 44 -11.34 -3.05 17.18
CA ASP A 44 -11.54 -2.14 16.05
C ASP A 44 -12.78 -2.57 15.25
N LYS A 45 -13.55 -1.59 14.77
CA LYS A 45 -14.79 -1.82 14.02
C LYS A 45 -14.57 -2.66 12.75
N PHE A 46 -13.37 -2.63 12.18
CA PHE A 46 -13.02 -3.38 10.97
C PHE A 46 -12.27 -4.69 11.26
N ALA A 47 -12.10 -5.09 12.52
CA ALA A 47 -11.27 -6.25 12.87
C ALA A 47 -11.73 -7.57 12.21
N SER A 48 -13.03 -7.79 12.07
CA SER A 48 -13.58 -8.97 11.37
C SER A 48 -13.29 -8.92 9.86
N GLN A 49 -13.51 -7.76 9.24
CA GLN A 49 -13.25 -7.55 7.81
C GLN A 49 -11.76 -7.70 7.48
N CYS A 50 -10.87 -7.11 8.29
CA CYS A 50 -9.42 -7.30 8.13
C CYS A 50 -9.01 -8.77 8.16
N LYS A 51 -9.60 -9.60 9.02
CA LYS A 51 -9.30 -11.05 9.06
C LYS A 51 -9.74 -11.75 7.77
N THR A 52 -10.90 -11.40 7.25
CA THR A 52 -11.41 -11.95 5.97
C THR A 52 -10.52 -11.54 4.81
N ILE A 53 -10.19 -10.25 4.71
CA ILE A 53 -9.28 -9.72 3.69
C ILE A 53 -7.91 -10.40 3.82
N PHE A 54 -7.35 -10.48 5.02
CA PHE A 54 -6.05 -11.12 5.25
C PHE A 54 -6.03 -12.59 4.81
N LYS A 55 -7.11 -13.34 5.04
CA LYS A 55 -7.24 -14.72 4.55
C LYS A 55 -7.32 -14.80 3.01
N LYS A 56 -7.84 -13.79 2.33
CA LYS A 56 -7.83 -13.72 0.85
C LYS A 56 -6.43 -13.35 0.36
N LEU A 57 -5.80 -12.35 0.95
CA LEU A 57 -4.44 -11.91 0.62
C LEU A 57 -3.42 -13.05 0.78
N SER A 58 -3.53 -13.85 1.85
CA SER A 58 -2.61 -14.96 2.11
C SER A 58 -2.67 -16.10 1.11
N LYS A 59 -3.67 -16.12 0.21
CA LYS A 59 -3.73 -17.07 -0.91
C LYS A 59 -2.84 -16.66 -2.09
N GLY A 60 -2.25 -15.46 -2.07
CA GLY A 60 -1.35 -14.96 -3.11
C GLY A 60 -2.03 -14.56 -4.41
N ILE A 61 -3.37 -14.57 -4.48
CA ILE A 61 -4.12 -14.27 -5.72
C ILE A 61 -4.01 -12.80 -6.15
N TYR A 62 -3.56 -11.93 -5.25
CA TYR A 62 -3.36 -10.50 -5.49
C TYR A 62 -1.89 -10.12 -5.65
N GLY A 63 -1.01 -11.11 -5.82
CA GLY A 63 0.43 -10.94 -5.93
C GLY A 63 1.10 -10.33 -4.68
N LEU A 64 2.01 -9.39 -4.88
CA LEU A 64 2.84 -8.85 -3.80
C LEU A 64 2.10 -7.79 -2.99
N LEU A 65 2.30 -7.83 -1.67
CA LEU A 65 1.73 -6.86 -0.75
C LEU A 65 2.78 -5.80 -0.41
N TYR A 66 2.37 -4.55 -0.47
CA TYR A 66 3.23 -3.40 -0.26
C TYR A 66 2.70 -2.50 0.84
N THR A 67 3.59 -1.74 1.47
CA THR A 67 3.23 -0.65 2.38
C THR A 67 4.35 0.40 2.37
N SER A 68 4.20 1.48 3.13
CA SER A 68 5.24 2.50 3.27
C SER A 68 5.59 2.76 4.73
N PHE A 69 6.74 3.39 4.96
CA PHE A 69 7.13 3.81 6.31
C PHE A 69 6.15 4.84 6.92
N LEU A 70 5.47 5.65 6.09
CA LEU A 70 4.46 6.60 6.57
C LEU A 70 3.22 5.88 7.10
N ILE A 71 2.76 4.82 6.42
CA ILE A 71 1.70 3.94 6.95
C ILE A 71 2.13 3.29 8.27
N ILE A 72 3.37 2.79 8.35
CA ILE A 72 3.89 2.18 9.58
C ILE A 72 3.88 3.19 10.73
N SER A 73 4.34 4.42 10.49
CA SER A 73 4.36 5.50 11.48
C SER A 73 2.95 5.81 12.00
N GLU A 74 1.99 5.96 11.09
CA GLU A 74 0.61 6.27 11.44
C GLU A 74 -0.08 5.10 12.17
N ALA A 75 0.04 3.88 11.64
CA ALA A 75 -0.54 2.67 12.25
C ALA A 75 0.02 2.41 13.65
N SER A 76 1.33 2.58 13.84
CA SER A 76 1.98 2.42 15.15
C SER A 76 1.44 3.43 16.16
N THR A 77 1.33 4.70 15.76
CA THR A 77 0.81 5.78 16.61
C THR A 77 -0.66 5.55 16.96
N LEU A 78 -1.50 5.22 15.96
CA LEU A 78 -2.92 4.95 16.18
C LEU A 78 -3.15 3.74 17.08
N LEU A 79 -2.40 2.65 16.89
CA LEU A 79 -2.51 1.47 17.74
C LEU A 79 -2.07 1.78 19.17
N ALA A 80 -0.97 2.50 19.37
CA ALA A 80 -0.52 2.92 20.69
C ALA A 80 -1.60 3.74 21.40
N VAL A 81 -2.17 4.75 20.72
CA VAL A 81 -3.23 5.60 21.29
C VAL A 81 -4.51 4.79 21.58
N ARG A 82 -5.03 4.05 20.61
CA ARG A 82 -6.33 3.34 20.73
C ARG A 82 -6.30 2.17 21.69
N THR A 83 -5.13 1.59 21.93
CA THR A 83 -4.98 0.45 22.83
C THR A 83 -4.34 0.82 24.17
N SER A 84 -4.10 2.11 24.41
CA SER A 84 -3.43 2.62 25.61
C SER A 84 -2.05 1.97 25.82
N ASN A 85 -1.23 1.98 24.77
CA ASN A 85 0.11 1.39 24.71
C ASN A 85 0.12 -0.11 25.02
N ASN A 86 -0.87 -0.87 24.53
CA ASN A 86 -0.92 -2.30 24.76
C ASN A 86 0.25 -3.02 24.06
N GLU A 87 1.21 -3.49 24.85
CA GLU A 87 2.43 -4.12 24.36
C GLU A 87 2.16 -5.33 23.44
N ARG A 88 1.13 -6.14 23.75
CA ARG A 88 0.80 -7.32 22.93
C ARG A 88 0.34 -6.92 21.53
N VAL A 89 -0.39 -5.82 21.41
CA VAL A 89 -0.86 -5.28 20.13
C VAL A 89 0.30 -4.71 19.31
N LEU A 90 1.20 -3.97 19.96
CA LEU A 90 2.40 -3.43 19.31
C LEU A 90 3.37 -4.53 18.88
N ASN A 91 3.55 -5.57 19.70
CA ASN A 91 4.34 -6.75 19.35
C ASN A 91 3.71 -7.52 18.18
N LEU A 92 2.38 -7.57 18.08
CA LEU A 92 1.70 -8.17 16.93
C LEU A 92 1.94 -7.36 15.64
N LEU A 93 1.83 -6.02 15.71
CA LEU A 93 2.17 -5.15 14.58
C LEU A 93 3.62 -5.37 14.13
N SER A 94 4.56 -5.40 15.07
CA SER A 94 5.98 -5.64 14.80
C SER A 94 6.22 -6.96 14.06
N LYS A 95 5.51 -8.04 14.44
CA LYS A 95 5.57 -9.33 13.72
C LYS A 95 5.09 -9.22 12.27
N TYR A 96 4.03 -8.46 12.01
CA TYR A 96 3.52 -8.27 10.65
C TYR A 96 4.44 -7.41 9.78
N LEU A 97 5.17 -6.46 10.36
CA LEU A 97 6.05 -5.55 9.63
C LEU A 97 7.47 -6.10 9.43
N TRP A 98 8.03 -6.74 10.46
CA TRP A 98 9.46 -7.09 10.50
C TRP A 98 9.74 -8.53 10.96
N GLY A 99 8.73 -9.31 11.32
CA GLY A 99 8.94 -10.71 11.70
C GLY A 99 9.32 -11.62 10.52
N ASP A 100 9.69 -12.86 10.83
CA ASP A 100 10.04 -13.89 9.83
C ASP A 100 8.92 -14.15 8.80
N ARG A 101 7.68 -13.83 9.18
CA ARG A 101 6.47 -13.90 8.34
C ARG A 101 5.84 -12.53 8.13
N LYS A 102 6.67 -11.50 7.92
CA LYS A 102 6.18 -10.17 7.55
C LYS A 102 5.24 -10.26 6.34
N ILE A 103 4.18 -9.47 6.37
CA ILE A 103 3.08 -9.62 5.41
C ILE A 103 3.24 -8.75 4.18
N ALA A 104 4.11 -7.73 4.21
CA ALA A 104 4.29 -6.80 3.11
C ALA A 104 5.75 -6.37 2.93
N THR A 105 6.09 -6.01 1.70
CA THR A 105 7.32 -5.31 1.34
C THR A 105 7.14 -3.82 1.63
N ILE A 106 8.07 -3.25 2.39
CA ILE A 106 8.08 -1.80 2.66
C ILE A 106 8.74 -1.11 1.46
N LEU A 107 7.97 -0.27 0.76
CA LEU A 107 8.50 0.52 -0.34
C LEU A 107 9.50 1.56 0.20
N PRO A 108 10.67 1.72 -0.44
CA PRO A 108 11.68 2.65 0.01
C PRO A 108 11.17 4.08 -0.14
N TYR A 109 11.34 4.88 0.93
CA TYR A 109 11.05 6.29 0.86
C TYR A 109 12.03 7.00 -0.07
N GLN A 110 11.50 7.80 -0.99
CA GLN A 110 12.31 8.58 -1.93
C GLN A 110 12.06 10.07 -1.66
N GLN A 111 13.11 10.77 -1.19
CA GLN A 111 13.04 12.20 -0.89
C GLN A 111 12.62 13.04 -2.11
N SER A 112 12.94 12.58 -3.32
CA SER A 112 12.53 13.20 -4.58
C SER A 112 11.00 13.32 -4.73
N LEU A 113 10.22 12.48 -4.04
CA LEU A 113 8.76 12.49 -4.10
C LEU A 113 8.12 13.52 -3.16
N GLU A 114 8.85 14.08 -2.19
CA GLU A 114 8.30 14.98 -1.17
C GLU A 114 7.55 16.17 -1.75
N LYS A 115 8.16 16.82 -2.76
CA LYS A 115 7.56 17.98 -3.41
C LYS A 115 6.30 17.60 -4.19
N GLU A 116 6.28 16.41 -4.79
CA GLU A 116 5.12 15.90 -5.53
C GLU A 116 3.96 15.59 -4.57
N ILE A 117 4.24 14.86 -3.48
CA ILE A 117 3.26 14.56 -2.42
C ILE A 117 2.69 15.87 -1.86
N TRP A 118 3.54 16.85 -1.53
CA TRP A 118 3.10 18.14 -1.01
C TRP A 118 2.20 18.90 -1.99
N ASN A 119 2.58 18.93 -3.27
CA ASN A 119 1.79 19.61 -4.30
C ASN A 119 0.44 18.96 -4.49
N LEU A 120 0.38 17.62 -4.54
CA LEU A 120 -0.88 16.88 -4.64
C LEU A 120 -1.73 17.08 -3.38
N PHE A 121 -1.13 17.01 -2.19
CA PHE A 121 -1.82 17.21 -0.91
C PHE A 121 -2.49 18.58 -0.85
N LYS A 122 -1.76 19.64 -1.25
CA LYS A 122 -2.30 20.99 -1.31
C LYS A 122 -3.43 21.08 -2.33
N LYS A 123 -3.22 20.58 -3.55
CA LYS A 123 -4.24 20.62 -4.61
C LYS A 123 -5.52 19.92 -4.14
N VAL A 124 -5.41 18.66 -3.68
CA VAL A 124 -6.55 17.85 -3.26
C VAL A 124 -7.31 18.54 -2.13
N ASN A 125 -6.65 19.02 -1.08
CA ASN A 125 -7.35 19.57 0.07
C ASN A 125 -7.86 21.01 -0.11
N THR A 126 -7.23 21.83 -0.96
CA THR A 126 -7.63 23.23 -1.17
C THR A 126 -8.54 23.45 -2.38
N ILE A 127 -8.56 22.50 -3.32
CA ILE A 127 -9.31 22.59 -4.58
C ILE A 127 -10.30 21.42 -4.66
N ASP A 128 -9.81 20.18 -4.73
CA ASP A 128 -10.65 19.02 -5.08
C ASP A 128 -11.62 18.61 -3.95
N LEU A 129 -11.22 18.80 -2.69
CA LEU A 129 -11.98 18.46 -1.47
C LEU A 129 -12.30 19.70 -0.63
N LYS A 130 -12.30 20.90 -1.23
CA LYS A 130 -12.44 22.17 -0.49
C LYS A 130 -13.64 22.22 0.48
N PHE A 131 -14.71 21.50 0.16
CA PHE A 131 -15.94 21.42 0.96
C PHE A 131 -16.23 20.00 1.49
N GLU A 132 -15.26 19.10 1.40
CA GLU A 132 -15.34 17.71 1.86
C GLU A 132 -14.39 17.49 3.06
N LYS A 133 -14.39 16.28 3.62
CA LYS A 133 -13.40 15.88 4.63
C LYS A 133 -12.00 15.92 3.99
N PRO A 134 -10.98 16.47 4.65
CA PRO A 134 -9.63 16.48 4.10
C PRO A 134 -9.04 15.06 4.05
N MET A 135 -8.24 14.83 3.02
CA MET A 135 -7.39 13.65 2.87
C MET A 135 -6.05 13.89 3.56
N SER A 136 -5.56 12.92 4.33
CA SER A 136 -4.33 13.11 5.11
C SER A 136 -3.10 13.18 4.20
N PHE A 137 -1.99 13.73 4.70
CA PHE A 137 -0.72 13.69 3.98
C PHE A 137 -0.23 12.25 3.77
N VAL A 138 -0.51 11.36 4.72
CA VAL A 138 -0.18 9.92 4.63
C VAL A 138 -0.95 9.27 3.48
N ASP A 139 -2.26 9.53 3.38
CA ASP A 139 -3.07 8.98 2.28
C ASP A 139 -2.59 9.46 0.91
N ILE A 140 -2.28 10.76 0.78
CA ILE A 140 -1.73 11.32 -0.47
C ILE A 140 -0.36 10.71 -0.78
N SER A 141 0.47 10.46 0.24
CA SER A 141 1.75 9.78 0.03
C SER A 141 1.55 8.36 -0.52
N SER A 142 0.53 7.64 -0.04
CA SER A 142 0.18 6.30 -0.53
C SER A 142 -0.24 6.34 -2.01
N VAL A 143 -1.00 7.36 -2.42
CA VAL A 143 -1.35 7.58 -3.84
C VAL A 143 -0.09 7.75 -4.70
N ILE A 144 0.83 8.64 -4.31
CA ILE A 144 2.07 8.88 -5.06
C ILE A 144 2.93 7.62 -5.10
N PHE A 145 3.10 6.90 -3.99
CA PHE A 145 3.85 5.65 -3.98
C PHE A 145 3.22 4.62 -4.91
N CYS A 146 1.91 4.46 -4.86
CA CYS A 146 1.19 3.54 -5.73
C CYS A 146 1.40 3.88 -7.22
N GLN A 147 1.32 5.17 -7.58
CA GLN A 147 1.54 5.63 -8.95
C GLN A 147 2.97 5.35 -9.44
N HIS A 148 3.99 5.66 -8.64
CA HIS A 148 5.40 5.43 -9.01
C HIS A 148 5.77 3.95 -9.09
N HIS A 149 5.03 3.08 -8.39
CA HIS A 149 5.23 1.64 -8.38
C HIS A 149 4.21 0.86 -9.22
N GLN A 150 3.35 1.54 -9.99
CA GLN A 150 2.31 0.91 -10.82
C GLN A 150 1.39 -0.03 -10.01
N ILE A 151 1.11 0.32 -8.76
CA ILE A 151 0.19 -0.39 -7.89
C ILE A 151 -1.18 0.26 -8.01
N GLU A 152 -2.16 -0.45 -8.55
CA GLU A 152 -3.50 0.11 -8.78
C GLU A 152 -4.48 -0.16 -7.63
N ASN A 153 -4.17 -1.14 -6.78
CA ASN A 153 -5.09 -1.64 -5.75
C ASN A 153 -4.60 -1.27 -4.35
N ILE A 154 -5.54 -0.91 -3.47
CA ILE A 154 -5.25 -0.60 -2.06
C ILE A 154 -6.26 -1.28 -1.13
N VAL A 155 -5.79 -1.93 -0.07
CA VAL A 155 -6.68 -2.32 1.04
C VAL A 155 -6.84 -1.13 1.95
N SER A 156 -8.00 -0.50 1.93
CA SER A 156 -8.33 0.63 2.80
C SER A 156 -9.83 0.69 3.10
N PHE A 157 -10.16 1.28 4.24
CA PHE A 157 -11.54 1.58 4.64
C PHE A 157 -11.89 3.07 4.47
N ASP A 158 -10.98 3.90 3.95
CA ASP A 158 -11.24 5.30 3.63
C ASP A 158 -11.63 5.44 2.14
N SER A 159 -12.82 5.98 1.87
CA SER A 159 -13.35 6.19 0.52
C SER A 159 -12.61 7.28 -0.26
N HIS A 160 -11.75 8.08 0.36
CA HIS A 160 -10.93 9.07 -0.37
C HIS A 160 -10.08 8.43 -1.47
N PHE A 161 -9.67 7.18 -1.30
CA PHE A 161 -8.88 6.46 -2.30
C PHE A 161 -9.66 6.10 -3.57
N ASP A 162 -10.99 6.07 -3.55
CA ASP A 162 -11.81 5.68 -4.71
C ASP A 162 -11.63 6.64 -5.90
N LYS A 163 -11.09 7.85 -5.67
CA LYS A 163 -10.73 8.83 -6.71
C LYS A 163 -9.36 8.55 -7.37
N PHE A 164 -8.55 7.65 -6.80
CA PHE A 164 -7.14 7.46 -7.19
C PHE A 164 -6.74 6.00 -7.41
N LEU A 165 -7.33 5.05 -6.68
CA LEU A 165 -6.93 3.65 -6.61
C LEU A 165 -8.18 2.75 -6.50
N ASN A 166 -8.04 1.48 -6.90
CA ASN A 166 -9.06 0.45 -6.72
C ASN A 166 -9.04 -0.02 -5.26
N ARG A 167 -10.03 0.40 -4.48
CA ARG A 167 -10.10 0.07 -3.05
C ARG A 167 -10.68 -1.34 -2.83
N ILE A 168 -10.00 -2.12 -1.99
CA ILE A 168 -10.41 -3.44 -1.52
C ILE A 168 -10.84 -3.32 -0.05
N TYR A 169 -12.13 -3.54 0.21
CA TYR A 169 -12.73 -3.26 1.53
C TYR A 169 -13.85 -4.23 1.94
N GLU A 170 -14.03 -5.33 1.20
CA GLU A 170 -15.08 -6.34 1.42
C GLU A 170 -15.04 -6.98 2.81
#